data_AF-A0A1M3FZ14-F1
#
_entry.id   AF-A0A1M3FZ14-F1
#
_cell.length_a   1.000
_cell.length_b   1.000
_cell.length_c   1.000
_cell.angle_alpha   90.00
_cell.angle_beta   90.00
_cell.angle_gamma   90.00
#
_symmetry.space_group_name_H-M   'P 1'
#
loop_
_entity.id
_entity.type
_entity.pdbx_description
1 polymer ?
#
loop_
_entity_poly.entity_id
_entity_poly.type
_entity_poly.pdbx_seq_one_letter_code
_entity_poly.pdbx_strand_id
1 'polypeptide(L)'
;MKRNVLTTALLLASVTATLAQQTSQVSIGAGLSRSSSDIKKEAYAGNGFNLQGDVFIPFLSKNRFALGVVAGGSFYTSKSLSPDAGSTQAAYKLYNGSLTVTNQQKGSSTNNGFTASAGLQVSFSIGQLALSPSISGGYFNLQQDGFTQQATVEGKPVALRESVAAKHSGFITIPQIRVSYPLTGRLSIYASSAFIMGPKVTTEERRLVPAGGFNDQHTYESQQLSTGSMQSQKNETSYRALNVNAGLSWALSKNPRRTTKKETNPVYSGGGNSGNNPLYNGMAKPGNPIGGIIVKGGKNPGGNMLVVSSNENGEFELNGLETGEYQFVLSAPESSQGKSINEKGVKRVNASEMAKPGNPIGGIIVKGGKNPGGNMTNLTVDSNGNIRFEVLEAGNYKFMVETPGNTNQQKTKKKTVEKATSGLKDTLKTNV
;
A
#
# COMPACT_ATOMS: atom_id res chain seq x y z
N MET A 1 -0.81 -11.26 32.09
CA MET A 1 -0.77 -11.54 30.63
C MET A 1 -1.81 -10.79 29.77
N LYS A 2 -2.64 -9.87 30.32
CA LYS A 2 -3.75 -9.23 29.58
C LYS A 2 -3.43 -7.87 28.90
N ARG A 3 -2.21 -7.34 29.01
CA ARG A 3 -1.82 -6.03 28.44
C ARG A 3 -0.93 -6.08 27.19
N ASN A 4 -0.43 -7.24 26.79
CA ASN A 4 0.59 -7.34 25.74
C ASN A 4 0.06 -7.79 24.35
N VAL A 5 -1.23 -8.13 24.25
CA VAL A 5 -1.82 -8.62 23.00
C VAL A 5 -2.13 -7.46 22.04
N LEU A 6 -2.57 -6.32 22.58
CA LEU A 6 -2.89 -5.13 21.78
C LEU A 6 -1.64 -4.48 21.17
N THR A 7 -0.52 -4.50 21.90
CA THR A 7 0.77 -3.96 21.44
C THR A 7 1.41 -4.82 20.36
N THR A 8 1.28 -6.15 20.44
CA THR A 8 1.86 -7.06 19.44
C THR A 8 1.11 -6.99 18.09
N ALA A 9 -0.22 -6.81 18.12
CA ALA A 9 -1.00 -6.55 16.92
C ALA A 9 -0.66 -5.20 16.25
N LEU A 10 -0.30 -4.19 17.05
CA LEU A 10 0.14 -2.88 16.56
C LEU A 10 1.56 -2.91 15.96
N LEU A 11 2.45 -3.76 16.50
CA LEU A 11 3.85 -3.89 16.05
C LEU A 11 4.01 -4.68 14.74
N LEU A 12 3.10 -5.60 14.42
CA LEU A 12 3.08 -6.24 13.10
C LEU A 12 2.58 -5.30 11.99
N ALA A 13 1.83 -4.25 12.33
CA ALA A 13 1.37 -3.24 11.38
C ALA A 13 2.46 -2.23 10.97
N SER A 14 3.57 -2.12 11.71
CA SER A 14 4.61 -1.11 11.45
C SER A 14 5.71 -1.53 10.47
N VAL A 15 5.86 -2.84 10.17
CA VAL A 15 7.01 -3.35 9.39
C VAL A 15 6.76 -3.39 7.87
N THR A 16 5.53 -3.24 7.37
CA THR A 16 5.22 -3.34 5.92
C THR A 16 4.85 -2.01 5.25
N ALA A 17 4.91 -0.89 5.98
CA ALA A 17 4.49 0.41 5.46
C ALA A 17 5.44 1.06 4.44
N THR A 18 6.57 0.44 4.06
CA THR A 18 7.53 1.03 3.11
C THR A 18 7.19 0.80 1.63
N LEU A 19 6.30 -0.14 1.31
CA LEU A 19 6.02 -0.52 -0.11
C LEU A 19 4.75 0.11 -0.70
N ALA A 20 3.86 0.71 0.09
CA ALA A 20 2.59 1.21 -0.43
C ALA A 20 2.73 2.62 -1.03
N GLN A 21 2.59 2.73 -2.36
CA GLN A 21 2.19 3.97 -3.05
C GLN A 21 0.69 4.30 -2.85
N GLN A 22 -0.07 3.36 -2.29
CA GLN A 22 -1.54 3.39 -2.20
C GLN A 22 -2.03 3.30 -0.74
N THR A 23 -3.28 3.69 -0.51
CA THR A 23 -3.90 3.72 0.82
C THR A 23 -4.03 2.31 1.38
N SER A 24 -3.35 2.03 2.49
CA SER A 24 -3.46 0.75 3.20
C SER A 24 -4.72 0.73 4.05
N GLN A 25 -5.27 -0.44 4.37
CA GLN A 25 -6.46 -0.58 5.21
C GLN A 25 -6.12 -1.42 6.44
N VAL A 26 -6.47 -0.94 7.62
CA VAL A 26 -6.40 -1.72 8.87
C VAL A 26 -7.80 -2.11 9.26
N SER A 27 -8.00 -3.37 9.62
CA SER A 27 -9.29 -3.92 9.97
C SER A 27 -9.23 -4.61 11.32
N ILE A 28 -10.31 -4.47 12.09
CA ILE A 28 -10.56 -5.25 13.30
C ILE A 28 -11.98 -5.80 13.23
N GLY A 29 -12.19 -7.03 13.67
CA GLY A 29 -13.51 -7.63 13.67
C GLY A 29 -13.63 -8.75 14.67
N ALA A 30 -14.86 -9.02 15.08
CA ALA A 30 -15.17 -10.11 15.98
C ALA A 30 -16.33 -10.93 15.42
N GLY A 31 -16.44 -12.17 15.86
CA GLY A 31 -17.48 -13.06 15.38
C GLY A 31 -17.41 -14.45 15.97
N LEU A 32 -18.04 -15.37 15.25
CA LEU A 32 -18.21 -16.76 15.68
C LEU A 32 -17.25 -17.66 14.91
N SER A 33 -16.64 -18.61 15.62
CA SER A 33 -15.89 -19.72 15.04
C SER A 33 -16.69 -21.01 15.22
N ARG A 34 -17.00 -21.69 14.11
CA ARG A 34 -17.79 -22.92 14.09
C ARG A 34 -16.90 -24.08 13.67
N SER A 35 -16.51 -24.90 14.63
CA SER A 35 -15.77 -26.14 14.38
C SER A 35 -16.63 -27.13 13.58
N SER A 36 -15.98 -27.87 12.69
CA SER A 36 -16.60 -28.98 11.94
C SER A 36 -17.14 -30.08 12.86
N SER A 37 -17.99 -30.96 12.32
CA SER A 37 -18.52 -32.13 13.05
C SER A 37 -17.40 -33.01 13.59
N ASP A 38 -16.37 -33.23 12.77
CA ASP A 38 -15.30 -34.17 13.08
C ASP A 38 -14.42 -33.61 14.21
N ILE A 39 -14.18 -32.30 14.22
CA ILE A 39 -13.48 -31.63 15.32
C ILE A 39 -14.29 -31.65 16.62
N LYS A 40 -15.61 -31.57 16.54
CA LYS A 40 -16.48 -31.67 17.73
C LYS A 40 -16.50 -33.08 18.32
N LYS A 41 -16.42 -34.11 17.48
CA LYS A 41 -16.51 -35.53 17.88
C LYS A 41 -15.16 -36.11 18.29
N GLU A 42 -14.15 -35.94 17.44
CA GLU A 42 -12.84 -36.58 17.61
C GLU A 42 -11.88 -35.75 18.47
N ALA A 43 -12.00 -34.43 18.41
CA ALA A 43 -11.14 -33.50 19.14
C ALA A 43 -11.87 -32.71 20.23
N TYR A 44 -13.16 -32.96 20.48
CA TYR A 44 -13.96 -32.29 21.52
C TYR A 44 -13.84 -30.77 21.55
N ALA A 45 -13.62 -30.14 20.40
CA ALA A 45 -13.55 -28.69 20.30
C ALA A 45 -14.83 -28.14 19.64
N GLY A 46 -15.63 -27.45 20.44
CA GLY A 46 -16.92 -26.89 20.06
C GLY A 46 -16.82 -25.59 19.27
N ASN A 47 -17.97 -24.92 19.13
CA ASN A 47 -18.00 -23.56 18.60
C ASN A 47 -17.42 -22.58 19.64
N GLY A 48 -17.01 -21.40 19.19
CA GLY A 48 -16.68 -20.31 20.08
C GLY A 48 -16.57 -18.97 19.36
N PHE A 49 -15.70 -18.10 19.85
CA PHE A 49 -15.59 -16.72 19.39
C PHE A 49 -14.25 -16.46 18.71
N ASN A 50 -14.23 -15.52 17.79
CA ASN A 50 -13.02 -15.11 17.07
C ASN A 50 -12.90 -13.58 17.10
N LEU A 51 -11.70 -13.08 17.38
CA LEU A 51 -11.30 -11.68 17.27
C LEU A 51 -10.15 -11.60 16.27
N GLN A 52 -10.36 -10.94 15.14
CA GLN A 52 -9.37 -10.77 14.07
C GLN A 52 -8.89 -9.33 13.95
N GLY A 53 -7.61 -9.17 13.60
CA GLY A 53 -7.03 -7.93 13.13
C GLY A 53 -6.17 -8.19 11.90
N ASP A 54 -6.33 -7.37 10.86
CA ASP A 54 -5.57 -7.52 9.62
C ASP A 54 -5.26 -6.17 8.96
N VAL A 55 -4.20 -6.16 8.16
CA VAL A 55 -3.76 -5.03 7.35
C VAL A 55 -3.74 -5.47 5.90
N PHE A 56 -4.46 -4.74 5.05
CA PHE A 56 -4.44 -4.89 3.61
C PHE A 56 -3.60 -3.78 2.98
N ILE A 57 -2.61 -4.18 2.18
CA ILE A 57 -1.65 -3.29 1.52
C ILE A 57 -1.78 -3.49 0.01
N PRO A 58 -2.52 -2.62 -0.68
CA PRO A 58 -2.62 -2.68 -2.14
C PRO A 58 -1.29 -2.29 -2.77
N PHE A 59 -0.82 -3.13 -3.70
CA PHE A 59 0.33 -2.83 -4.57
C PHE A 59 -0.11 -2.54 -6.01
N LEU A 60 -1.34 -2.90 -6.37
CA LEU A 60 -1.98 -2.56 -7.64
C LEU A 60 -3.39 -2.05 -7.35
N SER A 61 -3.74 -0.87 -7.85
CA SER A 61 -5.12 -0.37 -7.81
C SER A 61 -5.41 0.44 -9.06
N LYS A 62 -6.54 0.14 -9.68
CA LYS A 62 -7.03 0.80 -10.89
C LYS A 62 -8.55 0.91 -10.80
N ASN A 63 -9.05 2.14 -10.74
CA ASN A 63 -10.48 2.43 -10.71
C ASN A 63 -11.22 1.68 -9.57
N ARG A 64 -12.00 0.64 -9.90
CA ARG A 64 -12.82 -0.16 -8.98
C ARG A 64 -12.15 -1.48 -8.56
N PHE A 65 -10.86 -1.63 -8.82
CA PHE A 65 -10.11 -2.86 -8.55
C PHE A 65 -8.86 -2.54 -7.74
N ALA A 66 -8.58 -3.34 -6.72
CA ALA A 66 -7.31 -3.37 -6.02
C ALA A 66 -6.85 -4.81 -5.78
N LEU A 67 -5.54 -5.03 -5.91
CA LEU A 67 -4.85 -6.26 -5.56
C LEU A 67 -3.72 -5.93 -4.59
N GLY A 68 -3.62 -6.71 -3.52
CA GLY A 68 -2.70 -6.44 -2.44
C GLY A 68 -2.35 -7.66 -1.61
N VAL A 69 -1.44 -7.44 -0.68
CA VAL A 69 -1.11 -8.39 0.37
C VAL A 69 -2.01 -8.11 1.57
N VAL A 70 -2.54 -9.16 2.18
CA VAL A 70 -3.20 -9.07 3.49
C VAL A 70 -2.35 -9.82 4.51
N ALA A 71 -2.13 -9.21 5.67
CA ALA A 71 -1.43 -9.84 6.77
C ALA A 71 -2.16 -9.53 8.08
N GLY A 72 -2.31 -10.53 8.94
CA GLY A 72 -3.08 -10.36 10.16
C GLY A 72 -3.01 -11.56 11.08
N GLY A 73 -3.72 -11.46 12.18
CA GLY A 73 -3.85 -12.55 13.14
C GLY A 73 -5.22 -12.56 13.78
N SER A 74 -5.55 -13.69 14.37
CA SER A 74 -6.77 -13.80 15.17
C SER A 74 -6.50 -14.49 16.49
N PHE A 75 -7.24 -14.09 17.51
CA PHE A 75 -7.38 -14.85 18.74
C PHE A 75 -8.76 -15.49 18.72
N TYR A 76 -8.85 -16.77 19.04
CA TYR A 76 -10.12 -17.47 19.03
C TYR A 76 -10.24 -18.39 20.24
N THR A 77 -11.49 -18.60 20.64
CA THR A 77 -11.87 -19.53 21.68
C THR A 77 -12.78 -20.59 21.08
N SER A 78 -12.76 -21.79 21.65
CA SER A 78 -13.73 -22.84 21.35
C SER A 78 -14.15 -23.51 22.65
N LYS A 79 -15.44 -23.87 22.76
CA LYS A 79 -15.92 -24.59 23.94
C LYS A 79 -15.21 -25.94 24.02
N SER A 80 -14.64 -26.28 25.18
CA SER A 80 -14.15 -27.64 25.39
C SER A 80 -15.35 -28.54 25.67
N LEU A 81 -15.52 -29.57 24.84
CA LEU A 81 -16.61 -30.52 24.92
C LEU A 81 -16.16 -31.74 25.73
N SER A 82 -17.15 -32.50 26.18
CA SER A 82 -16.93 -33.84 26.72
C SER A 82 -17.88 -34.81 26.03
N PRO A 83 -17.52 -36.10 25.93
CA PRO A 83 -18.42 -37.14 25.46
C PRO A 83 -19.70 -37.18 26.28
N ASP A 84 -20.75 -37.72 25.68
CA ASP A 84 -21.98 -38.01 26.41
C ASP A 84 -21.71 -38.99 27.57
N ALA A 85 -22.18 -38.65 28.76
CA ALA A 85 -22.00 -39.48 29.96
C ALA A 85 -22.78 -40.80 29.84
N GLY A 86 -23.92 -40.81 29.15
CA GLY A 86 -24.73 -42.01 28.91
C GLY A 86 -23.98 -43.06 28.10
N SER A 87 -23.24 -42.65 27.06
CA SER A 87 -22.40 -43.55 26.26
C SER A 87 -21.33 -44.27 27.11
N THR A 88 -20.73 -43.56 28.07
CA THR A 88 -19.74 -44.13 28.99
C THR A 88 -20.42 -45.02 30.02
N GLN A 89 -21.53 -44.58 30.60
CA GLN A 89 -22.32 -45.37 31.56
C GLN A 89 -22.83 -46.69 30.95
N ALA A 90 -23.23 -46.68 29.67
CA ALA A 90 -23.65 -47.90 28.97
C ALA A 90 -22.53 -48.95 28.88
N ALA A 91 -21.27 -48.50 28.88
CA ALA A 91 -20.10 -49.35 28.78
C ALA A 91 -19.50 -49.75 30.14
N TYR A 92 -20.00 -49.20 31.25
CA TYR A 92 -19.60 -49.54 32.62
C TYR A 92 -20.84 -49.65 33.51
N LYS A 93 -21.36 -50.87 33.68
CA LYS A 93 -22.44 -51.20 34.61
C LYS A 93 -21.87 -51.91 35.83
N LEU A 94 -22.49 -51.71 36.99
CA LEU A 94 -22.11 -52.44 38.20
C LEU A 94 -22.99 -53.70 38.30
N TYR A 95 -22.41 -54.83 38.72
CA TYR A 95 -23.15 -56.10 38.86
C TYR A 95 -24.33 -56.00 39.85
N ASN A 96 -24.17 -55.17 40.86
CA ASN A 96 -25.01 -55.07 42.03
C ASN A 96 -25.58 -53.65 42.23
N GLY A 97 -25.62 -52.81 41.18
CA GLY A 97 -26.17 -51.46 41.29
C GLY A 97 -26.11 -50.64 40.00
N SER A 98 -26.45 -49.35 40.12
CA SER A 98 -26.31 -48.38 39.03
C SER A 98 -25.05 -47.54 39.21
N LEU A 99 -24.37 -47.25 38.10
CA LEU A 99 -23.18 -46.43 38.07
C LEU A 99 -23.53 -45.06 37.49
N THR A 100 -23.46 -43.99 38.28
CA THR A 100 -23.70 -42.62 37.77
C THR A 100 -22.39 -42.02 37.28
N VAL A 101 -22.30 -41.73 35.98
CA VAL A 101 -21.12 -41.10 35.37
C VAL A 101 -21.30 -39.59 35.34
N THR A 102 -20.29 -38.86 35.79
CA THR A 102 -20.24 -37.40 35.77
C THR A 102 -19.08 -36.90 34.93
N ASN A 103 -19.30 -35.82 34.18
CA ASN A 103 -18.26 -35.16 33.40
C ASN A 103 -17.63 -34.04 34.22
N GLN A 104 -16.31 -34.09 34.38
CA GLN A 104 -15.52 -33.02 34.97
C GLN A 104 -14.54 -32.46 33.94
N GLN A 105 -14.51 -31.14 33.83
CA GLN A 105 -13.56 -30.46 32.94
C GLN A 105 -12.18 -30.43 33.61
N LYS A 106 -11.13 -30.76 32.85
CA LYS A 106 -9.75 -30.68 33.33
C LYS A 106 -9.12 -29.40 32.80
N GLY A 107 -9.22 -28.33 33.59
CA GLY A 107 -8.77 -27.00 33.21
C GLY A 107 -9.92 -26.08 32.83
N SER A 108 -9.76 -25.29 31.78
CA SER A 108 -10.78 -24.35 31.30
C SER A 108 -11.90 -25.07 30.55
N SER A 109 -13.12 -24.57 30.67
CA SER A 109 -14.26 -24.96 29.81
C SER A 109 -14.15 -24.41 28.38
N THR A 110 -13.08 -23.68 28.10
CA THR A 110 -12.79 -23.06 26.80
C THR A 110 -11.34 -23.33 26.41
N ASN A 111 -11.16 -23.86 25.20
CA ASN A 111 -9.89 -23.97 24.52
C ASN A 111 -9.57 -22.63 23.89
N ASN A 112 -8.31 -22.22 23.92
CA ASN A 112 -7.86 -20.93 23.40
C ASN A 112 -6.78 -21.12 22.35
N GLY A 113 -6.76 -20.24 21.36
CA GLY A 113 -5.77 -20.31 20.31
C GLY A 113 -5.56 -18.98 19.60
N PHE A 114 -4.53 -18.95 18.78
CA PHE A 114 -4.26 -17.82 17.91
C PHE A 114 -3.81 -18.27 16.53
N THR A 115 -4.01 -17.39 15.56
CA THR A 115 -3.52 -17.52 14.20
C THR A 115 -2.69 -16.30 13.82
N ALA A 116 -1.69 -16.50 12.97
CA ALA A 116 -0.96 -15.45 12.29
C ALA A 116 -0.86 -15.85 10.82
N SER A 117 -1.28 -14.98 9.90
CA SER A 117 -1.39 -15.32 8.49
C SER A 117 -1.01 -14.15 7.58
N ALA A 118 -0.55 -14.50 6.39
CA ALA A 118 -0.33 -13.57 5.29
C ALA A 118 -0.80 -14.19 3.97
N GLY A 119 -1.24 -13.36 3.04
CA GLY A 119 -1.89 -13.84 1.84
C GLY A 119 -2.14 -12.76 0.80
N LEU A 120 -2.88 -13.14 -0.22
CA LEU A 120 -3.32 -12.24 -1.29
C LEU A 120 -4.79 -11.91 -1.11
N GLN A 121 -5.12 -10.64 -1.29
CA GLN A 121 -6.49 -10.16 -1.28
C GLN A 121 -6.74 -9.31 -2.52
N VAL A 122 -7.89 -9.54 -3.13
CA VAL A 122 -8.44 -8.69 -4.18
C VAL A 122 -9.58 -7.88 -3.58
N SER A 123 -9.83 -6.68 -4.08
CA SER A 123 -10.97 -5.85 -3.72
C SER A 123 -11.61 -5.27 -4.96
N PHE A 124 -12.90 -5.52 -5.15
CA PHE A 124 -13.71 -5.02 -6.25
C PHE A 124 -14.77 -4.07 -5.69
N SER A 125 -14.77 -2.81 -6.10
CA SER A 125 -15.82 -1.86 -5.76
C SER A 125 -17.01 -2.03 -6.71
N ILE A 126 -18.15 -2.43 -6.18
CA ILE A 126 -19.42 -2.64 -6.90
C ILE A 126 -20.43 -1.62 -6.37
N GLY A 127 -20.53 -0.48 -7.06
CA GLY A 127 -21.35 0.64 -6.59
C GLY A 127 -20.83 1.20 -5.27
N GLN A 128 -21.64 1.11 -4.22
CA GLN A 128 -21.28 1.55 -2.87
C GLN A 128 -20.64 0.43 -2.03
N LEU A 129 -20.63 -0.82 -2.50
CA LEU A 129 -20.06 -1.95 -1.77
C LEU A 129 -18.68 -2.30 -2.31
N ALA A 130 -17.87 -2.98 -1.52
CA ALA A 130 -16.68 -3.66 -1.99
C ALA A 130 -16.69 -5.15 -1.65
N LEU A 131 -16.46 -6.00 -2.65
CA LEU A 131 -16.30 -7.44 -2.50
C LEU A 131 -14.81 -7.77 -2.53
N SER A 132 -14.32 -8.46 -1.50
CA SER A 132 -12.91 -8.73 -1.33
C SER A 132 -12.63 -10.20 -0.99
N PRO A 133 -12.43 -11.07 -2.00
CA PRO A 133 -11.94 -12.42 -1.78
C PRO A 133 -10.45 -12.40 -1.46
N SER A 134 -10.01 -13.34 -0.63
CA SER A 134 -8.62 -13.52 -0.25
C SER A 134 -8.27 -14.98 0.03
N ILE A 135 -7.01 -15.33 -0.14
CA ILE A 135 -6.44 -16.59 0.30
C ILE A 135 -5.16 -16.32 1.08
N SER A 136 -5.09 -16.84 2.30
CA SER A 136 -3.96 -16.66 3.20
C SER A 136 -3.44 -17.99 3.71
N GLY A 137 -2.13 -18.05 3.96
CA GLY A 137 -1.47 -19.15 4.65
C GLY A 137 -0.83 -18.65 5.94
N GLY A 138 -0.67 -19.51 6.94
CA GLY A 138 -0.14 -19.04 8.21
C GLY A 138 0.10 -20.08 9.28
N TYR A 139 0.49 -19.59 10.45
CA TYR A 139 0.70 -20.37 11.65
C TYR A 139 -0.56 -20.40 12.50
N PHE A 140 -0.81 -21.56 13.09
CA PHE A 140 -1.91 -21.83 14.00
C PHE A 140 -1.39 -22.40 15.30
N ASN A 141 -2.00 -22.00 16.41
CA ASN A 141 -1.82 -22.63 17.70
C ASN A 141 -3.17 -22.77 18.40
N LEU A 142 -3.41 -23.95 18.97
CA LEU A 142 -4.57 -24.27 19.81
C LEU A 142 -4.08 -24.96 21.09
N GLN A 143 -4.52 -24.44 22.23
CA GLN A 143 -4.37 -25.08 23.52
C GLN A 143 -5.71 -25.71 23.88
N GLN A 144 -5.70 -27.04 23.96
CA GLN A 144 -6.84 -27.86 24.27
C GLN A 144 -6.71 -28.39 25.69
N ASP A 145 -7.72 -28.12 26.50
CA ASP A 145 -7.87 -28.70 27.83
C ASP A 145 -8.64 -30.02 27.76
N GLY A 146 -8.34 -30.90 28.71
CA GLY A 146 -8.91 -32.25 28.78
C GLY A 146 -10.22 -32.31 29.55
N PHE A 147 -10.73 -33.53 29.72
CA PHE A 147 -11.85 -33.84 30.60
C PHE A 147 -11.60 -35.16 31.32
N THR A 148 -12.35 -35.41 32.38
CA THR A 148 -12.41 -36.70 33.08
C THR A 148 -13.87 -37.06 33.29
N GLN A 149 -14.26 -38.26 32.87
CA GLN A 149 -15.52 -38.88 33.21
C GLN A 149 -15.28 -39.87 34.33
N GLN A 150 -15.95 -39.67 35.45
CA GLN A 150 -15.77 -40.46 36.65
C GLN A 150 -17.10 -40.92 37.21
N ALA A 151 -17.06 -42.05 37.91
CA ALA A 151 -18.17 -42.55 38.69
C ALA A 151 -17.74 -42.81 40.13
N THR A 152 -18.71 -42.88 41.04
CA THR A 152 -18.45 -43.24 42.43
C THR A 152 -18.69 -44.73 42.62
N VAL A 153 -17.66 -45.44 43.05
CA VAL A 153 -17.70 -46.88 43.36
C VAL A 153 -17.27 -47.04 44.82
N GLU A 154 -18.12 -47.63 45.66
CA GLU A 154 -17.87 -47.79 47.11
C GLU A 154 -17.45 -46.47 47.81
N GLY A 155 -18.08 -45.36 47.42
CA GLY A 155 -17.79 -44.03 47.99
C GLY A 155 -16.48 -43.38 47.49
N LYS A 156 -15.74 -44.02 46.58
CA LYS A 156 -14.51 -43.47 45.98
C LYS A 156 -14.71 -43.12 44.50
N PRO A 157 -14.18 -41.97 44.02
CA PRO A 157 -14.23 -41.63 42.61
C PRO A 157 -13.27 -42.53 41.81
N VAL A 158 -13.77 -43.12 40.74
CA VAL A 158 -13.02 -43.92 39.76
C VAL A 158 -13.14 -43.24 38.40
N ALA A 159 -12.01 -42.89 37.80
CA ALA A 159 -11.96 -42.35 36.45
C ALA A 159 -12.22 -43.48 35.43
N LEU A 160 -13.21 -43.30 34.56
CA LEU A 160 -13.58 -44.28 33.53
C LEU A 160 -13.03 -43.88 32.16
N ARG A 161 -12.99 -42.58 31.88
CA ARG A 161 -12.48 -42.02 30.63
C ARG A 161 -11.85 -40.67 30.90
N GLU A 162 -10.71 -40.39 30.31
CA GLU A 162 -10.07 -39.08 30.38
C GLU A 162 -9.52 -38.66 29.02
N SER A 163 -9.44 -37.35 28.79
CA SER A 163 -8.68 -36.76 27.70
C SER A 163 -7.52 -35.98 28.28
N VAL A 164 -6.35 -36.09 27.67
CA VAL A 164 -5.15 -35.36 28.10
C VAL A 164 -5.13 -33.98 27.44
N ALA A 165 -4.70 -32.95 28.18
CA ALA A 165 -4.51 -31.62 27.63
C ALA A 165 -3.39 -31.63 26.58
N ALA A 166 -3.61 -30.97 25.46
CA ALA A 166 -2.69 -31.01 24.32
C ALA A 166 -2.54 -29.62 23.69
N LYS A 167 -1.37 -29.38 23.09
CA LYS A 167 -1.11 -28.19 22.28
C LYS A 167 -0.94 -28.62 20.85
N HIS A 168 -1.71 -27.99 19.96
CA HIS A 168 -1.66 -28.25 18.54
C HIS A 168 -1.11 -27.02 17.84
N SER A 169 -0.17 -27.23 16.94
CA SER A 169 0.35 -26.16 16.09
C SER A 169 0.63 -26.68 14.69
N GLY A 170 0.65 -25.77 13.74
CA GLY A 170 1.00 -26.12 12.37
C GLY A 170 0.55 -25.06 11.39
N PHE A 171 0.61 -25.44 10.12
CA PHE A 171 0.24 -24.56 9.03
C PHE A 171 -1.27 -24.60 8.77
N ILE A 172 -1.86 -23.43 8.54
CA ILE A 172 -3.25 -23.28 8.13
C ILE A 172 -3.35 -22.56 6.78
N THR A 173 -4.42 -22.86 6.06
CA THR A 173 -4.88 -22.13 4.88
C THR A 173 -6.25 -21.53 5.15
N ILE A 174 -6.47 -20.29 4.70
CA ILE A 174 -7.64 -19.47 5.00
C ILE A 174 -8.15 -18.82 3.71
N PRO A 175 -8.97 -19.51 2.91
CA PRO A 175 -9.87 -18.84 1.97
C PRO A 175 -10.90 -17.99 2.74
N GLN A 176 -11.04 -16.73 2.35
CA GLN A 176 -11.97 -15.78 2.95
C GLN A 176 -12.66 -14.94 1.88
N ILE A 177 -13.94 -14.62 2.13
CA ILE A 177 -14.69 -13.60 1.39
C ILE A 177 -15.10 -12.51 2.37
N ARG A 178 -14.83 -11.25 2.01
CA ARG A 178 -15.23 -10.06 2.78
C ARG A 178 -16.11 -9.16 1.92
N VAL A 179 -17.19 -8.65 2.48
CA VAL A 179 -18.04 -7.59 1.90
C VAL A 179 -17.94 -6.38 2.80
N SER A 180 -17.60 -5.22 2.25
CA SER A 180 -17.49 -3.97 3.00
C SER A 180 -18.35 -2.85 2.42
N TYR A 181 -18.78 -1.95 3.31
CA TYR A 181 -19.54 -0.76 2.98
C TYR A 181 -18.84 0.46 3.61
N PRO A 182 -18.45 1.47 2.83
CA PRO A 182 -17.85 2.69 3.34
C PRO A 182 -18.91 3.53 4.04
N LEU A 183 -18.72 3.78 5.35
CA LEU A 183 -19.52 4.73 6.11
C LEU A 183 -19.05 6.18 5.87
N THR A 184 -17.75 6.36 5.67
CA THR A 184 -17.12 7.64 5.34
C THR A 184 -16.00 7.41 4.32
N GLY A 185 -15.33 8.47 3.87
CA GLY A 185 -14.16 8.34 2.98
C GLY A 185 -12.97 7.57 3.57
N ARG A 186 -12.98 7.23 4.87
CA ARG A 186 -11.91 6.48 5.54
C ARG A 186 -12.39 5.30 6.39
N LEU A 187 -13.64 5.30 6.83
CA LEU A 187 -14.21 4.26 7.68
C LEU A 187 -15.15 3.39 6.86
N SER A 188 -15.00 2.07 6.98
CA SER A 188 -15.91 1.08 6.42
C SER A 188 -16.35 0.09 7.49
N ILE A 189 -17.56 -0.43 7.36
CA ILE A 189 -17.99 -1.66 8.03
C ILE A 189 -17.76 -2.84 7.10
N TYR A 190 -17.54 -4.03 7.64
CA TYR A 190 -17.47 -5.24 6.84
C TYR A 190 -18.11 -6.44 7.53
N ALA A 191 -18.53 -7.40 6.71
CA ALA A 191 -18.81 -8.77 7.12
C ALA A 191 -17.89 -9.70 6.33
N SER A 192 -17.38 -10.76 6.96
CA SER A 192 -16.55 -11.76 6.31
C SER A 192 -16.90 -13.18 6.72
N SER A 193 -16.64 -14.11 5.81
CA SER A 193 -16.66 -15.55 6.08
C SER A 193 -15.34 -16.15 5.65
N ALA A 194 -14.72 -16.93 6.52
CA ALA A 194 -13.44 -17.60 6.28
C ALA A 194 -13.52 -19.07 6.65
N PHE A 195 -13.01 -19.95 5.79
CA PHE A 195 -12.91 -21.38 6.07
C PHE A 195 -11.46 -21.71 6.41
N ILE A 196 -11.21 -22.16 7.64
CA ILE A 196 -9.87 -22.51 8.12
C ILE A 196 -9.64 -23.99 7.87
N MET A 197 -8.53 -24.31 7.22
CA MET A 197 -8.04 -25.66 7.01
C MET A 197 -6.66 -25.77 7.66
N GLY A 198 -6.45 -26.73 8.54
CA GLY A 198 -5.25 -26.80 9.37
C GLY A 198 -4.65 -28.19 9.52
N PRO A 199 -3.66 -28.34 10.42
CA PRO A 199 -2.96 -29.59 10.63
C PRO A 199 -3.88 -30.63 11.27
N LYS A 200 -3.38 -31.86 11.36
CA LYS A 200 -4.01 -32.87 12.20
C LYS A 200 -3.93 -32.47 13.67
N VAL A 201 -5.04 -32.66 14.36
CA VAL A 201 -5.22 -32.53 15.80
C VAL A 201 -5.26 -33.94 16.36
N THR A 202 -4.30 -34.28 17.21
CA THR A 202 -4.20 -35.60 17.83
C THR A 202 -4.72 -35.53 19.26
N THR A 203 -5.86 -36.14 19.53
CA THR A 203 -6.43 -36.20 20.87
C THR A 203 -6.08 -37.55 21.49
N GLU A 204 -5.37 -37.51 22.62
CA GLU A 204 -5.12 -38.69 23.44
C GLU A 204 -6.24 -38.84 24.46
N GLU A 205 -6.99 -39.92 24.31
CA GLU A 205 -7.96 -40.37 25.28
C GLU A 205 -7.41 -41.57 26.03
N ARG A 206 -7.79 -41.72 27.29
CA ARG A 206 -7.51 -42.92 28.06
C ARG A 206 -8.80 -43.46 28.61
N ARG A 207 -8.96 -44.76 28.52
CA ARG A 207 -10.17 -45.46 28.93
C ARG A 207 -9.80 -46.55 29.94
N LEU A 208 -10.57 -46.64 31.01
CA LEU A 208 -10.38 -47.66 32.03
C LEU A 208 -10.75 -49.02 31.43
N VAL A 209 -9.79 -49.93 31.39
CA VAL A 209 -10.03 -51.33 31.11
C VAL A 209 -10.17 -52.03 32.47
N PRO A 210 -11.36 -52.56 32.81
CA PRO A 210 -11.57 -53.25 34.09
C PRO A 210 -10.59 -54.41 34.27
N ALA A 211 -10.29 -54.78 35.51
CA ALA A 211 -9.46 -55.96 35.77
C ALA A 211 -10.17 -57.22 35.24
N GLY A 212 -9.47 -57.98 34.39
CA GLY A 212 -10.05 -59.09 33.62
C GLY A 212 -10.59 -58.70 32.23
N GLY A 213 -10.53 -57.43 31.85
CA GLY A 213 -10.93 -56.94 30.52
C GLY A 213 -12.42 -56.57 30.42
N PHE A 214 -12.83 -56.16 29.21
CA PHE A 214 -14.25 -55.95 28.91
C PHE A 214 -14.96 -57.30 28.74
N ASN A 215 -16.16 -57.43 29.29
CA ASN A 215 -17.05 -58.58 29.07
C ASN A 215 -18.24 -58.17 28.19
N ASP A 216 -18.94 -59.15 27.62
CA ASP A 216 -20.04 -58.91 26.66
C ASP A 216 -21.21 -58.13 27.29
N GLN A 217 -21.41 -58.30 28.60
CA GLN A 217 -22.53 -57.72 29.35
C GLN A 217 -22.24 -56.29 29.84
N HIS A 218 -21.00 -55.81 29.72
CA HIS A 218 -20.51 -54.54 30.24
C HIS A 218 -20.78 -54.33 31.74
N THR A 219 -20.77 -55.43 32.51
CA THR A 219 -21.15 -55.45 33.92
C THR A 219 -19.96 -55.90 34.76
N TYR A 220 -19.58 -55.09 35.75
CA TYR A 220 -18.33 -55.29 36.50
C TYR A 220 -18.58 -55.25 38.00
N GLU A 221 -17.75 -55.98 38.74
CA GLU A 221 -17.64 -55.80 40.17
C GLU A 221 -16.88 -54.52 40.51
N SER A 222 -17.18 -53.95 41.68
CA SER A 222 -16.51 -52.77 42.21
C SER A 222 -14.98 -52.90 42.22
N GLN A 223 -14.47 -54.08 42.60
CA GLN A 223 -13.04 -54.34 42.64
C GLN A 223 -12.39 -54.36 41.25
N GLN A 224 -13.11 -54.83 40.22
CA GLN A 224 -12.62 -54.83 38.83
C GLN A 224 -12.47 -53.41 38.27
N LEU A 225 -13.38 -52.51 38.63
CA LEU A 225 -13.27 -51.09 38.25
C LEU A 225 -12.17 -50.38 39.06
N SER A 226 -12.03 -50.71 40.34
CA SER A 226 -11.03 -50.08 41.22
C SER A 226 -9.58 -50.51 40.92
N THR A 227 -9.39 -51.72 40.40
CA THR A 227 -8.07 -52.29 40.06
C THR A 227 -7.77 -52.30 38.56
N GLY A 228 -8.67 -51.74 37.75
CA GLY A 228 -8.50 -51.61 36.30
C GLY A 228 -7.34 -50.69 35.91
N SER A 229 -6.94 -50.76 34.64
CA SER A 229 -5.83 -49.97 34.09
C SER A 229 -6.31 -49.01 33.00
N MET A 230 -5.77 -47.81 32.98
CA MET A 230 -6.08 -46.81 31.95
C MET A 230 -5.29 -47.11 30.68
N GLN A 231 -5.97 -47.43 29.59
CA GLN A 231 -5.36 -47.66 28.28
C GLN A 231 -5.55 -46.46 27.36
N SER A 232 -4.49 -46.09 26.64
CA SER A 232 -4.45 -44.91 25.78
C SER A 232 -4.93 -45.24 24.36
N GLN A 233 -5.80 -44.39 23.81
CA GLN A 233 -6.28 -44.41 22.44
C GLN A 233 -6.07 -43.02 21.83
N LYS A 234 -5.50 -42.99 20.63
CA LYS A 234 -5.24 -41.74 19.91
C LYS A 234 -6.24 -41.59 18.77
N ASN A 235 -6.91 -40.45 18.73
CA ASN A 235 -7.77 -40.06 17.62
C ASN A 235 -7.10 -38.90 16.87
N GLU A 236 -7.08 -38.96 15.54
CA GLU A 236 -6.52 -37.90 14.69
C GLU A 236 -7.59 -37.33 13.76
N THR A 237 -7.72 -36.01 13.72
CA THR A 237 -8.65 -35.34 12.80
C THR A 237 -8.04 -34.05 12.24
N SER A 238 -8.34 -33.69 11.00
CA SER A 238 -7.81 -32.46 10.40
C SER A 238 -8.57 -31.24 10.93
N TYR A 239 -7.85 -30.22 11.39
CA TYR A 239 -8.49 -29.00 11.89
C TYR A 239 -9.28 -28.28 10.78
N ARG A 240 -10.58 -28.11 11.01
CA ARG A 240 -11.50 -27.40 10.10
C ARG A 240 -12.50 -26.57 10.88
N ALA A 241 -12.60 -25.28 10.54
CA ALA A 241 -13.54 -24.36 11.16
C ALA A 241 -14.06 -23.31 10.17
N LEU A 242 -15.30 -22.86 10.36
CA LEU A 242 -15.90 -21.74 9.64
C LEU A 242 -15.98 -20.52 10.57
N ASN A 243 -15.32 -19.44 10.19
CA ASN A 243 -15.42 -18.16 10.87
C ASN A 243 -16.40 -17.24 10.14
N VAL A 244 -17.27 -16.59 10.90
CA VAL A 244 -18.17 -15.53 10.42
C VAL A 244 -17.96 -14.32 11.31
N ASN A 245 -17.45 -13.23 10.73
CA ASN A 245 -17.04 -12.04 11.46
C ASN A 245 -17.73 -10.79 10.90
N ALA A 246 -17.88 -9.79 11.78
CA ALA A 246 -18.22 -8.43 11.39
C ALA A 246 -17.24 -7.47 12.05
N GLY A 247 -16.95 -6.35 11.40
CA GLY A 247 -15.92 -5.45 11.88
C GLY A 247 -15.87 -4.10 11.20
N LEU A 248 -14.83 -3.35 11.55
CA LEU A 248 -14.53 -2.02 11.04
C LEU A 248 -13.19 -2.06 10.32
N SER A 249 -13.10 -1.27 9.25
CA SER A 249 -11.88 -1.05 8.48
C SER A 249 -11.61 0.45 8.35
N TRP A 250 -10.36 0.84 8.57
CA TRP A 250 -9.88 2.21 8.42
C TRP A 250 -8.82 2.29 7.32
N ALA A 251 -9.03 3.20 6.39
CA ALA A 251 -8.07 3.53 5.36
C ALA A 251 -6.96 4.42 5.95
N LEU A 252 -5.76 3.86 6.12
CA LEU A 252 -4.55 4.57 6.48
C LEU A 252 -3.97 5.22 5.22
N SER A 253 -4.37 6.45 4.98
CA SER A 253 -3.66 7.28 4.02
C SER A 253 -2.31 7.62 4.64
N LYS A 254 -1.21 7.24 3.99
CA LYS A 254 -0.05 8.13 4.05
C LYS A 254 -0.59 9.48 3.58
N ASN A 255 -0.23 10.57 4.26
CA ASN A 255 -0.31 11.86 3.60
C ASN A 255 0.18 11.64 2.18
N PRO A 256 -0.52 12.09 1.13
CA PRO A 256 0.16 12.22 -0.14
C PRO A 256 1.46 12.92 0.27
N ARG A 257 2.64 12.35 -0.09
CA ARG A 257 3.78 13.22 -0.40
C ARG A 257 3.12 14.38 -1.04
N ARG A 258 3.15 15.58 -0.40
CA ARG A 258 2.45 16.77 -0.87
C ARG A 258 2.48 16.58 -2.37
N THR A 259 1.33 16.25 -2.98
CA THR A 259 1.12 16.73 -4.32
C THR A 259 1.43 18.17 -4.03
N THR A 260 2.58 18.65 -4.49
CA THR A 260 2.76 20.06 -4.64
C THR A 260 1.40 20.42 -5.17
N LYS A 261 0.63 21.17 -4.35
CA LYS A 261 -0.40 21.96 -4.95
C LYS A 261 0.33 22.51 -6.16
N LYS A 262 -0.31 22.57 -7.32
CA LYS A 262 -0.09 23.78 -8.06
C LYS A 262 -0.45 24.89 -7.05
N GLU A 263 0.49 25.24 -6.16
CA GLU A 263 0.88 26.59 -5.94
C GLU A 263 1.13 27.04 -7.36
N THR A 264 0.05 27.54 -7.97
CA THR A 264 0.17 28.74 -8.76
C THR A 264 1.01 29.66 -7.89
N ASN A 265 2.32 29.55 -8.08
CA ASN A 265 3.29 30.37 -7.42
C ASN A 265 2.82 31.78 -7.75
N PRO A 266 2.44 32.62 -6.78
CA PRO A 266 1.81 33.92 -7.07
C PRO A 266 2.73 34.83 -7.90
N VAL A 267 4.01 34.47 -7.99
CA VAL A 267 5.01 34.96 -8.94
C VAL A 267 4.53 34.92 -10.41
N TYR A 268 3.68 33.96 -10.80
CA TYR A 268 3.25 33.72 -12.19
C TYR A 268 1.74 33.79 -12.45
N SER A 269 0.90 34.06 -11.44
CA SER A 269 -0.54 34.27 -11.64
C SER A 269 -0.83 35.75 -11.83
N GLY A 270 -1.30 36.13 -13.04
CA GLY A 270 -1.50 37.52 -13.50
C GLY A 270 -2.61 38.33 -12.81
N GLY A 271 -2.83 38.15 -11.50
CA GLY A 271 -3.86 38.86 -10.73
C GLY A 271 -3.43 39.28 -9.31
N GLY A 272 -2.13 39.29 -9.00
CA GLY A 272 -1.63 39.71 -7.69
C GLY A 272 -1.37 41.22 -7.62
N ASN A 273 -1.88 41.89 -6.59
CA ASN A 273 -1.53 43.29 -6.26
C ASN A 273 -0.13 43.37 -5.61
N SER A 274 0.50 44.55 -5.63
CA SER A 274 1.91 44.79 -5.25
C SER A 274 2.32 44.34 -3.83
N GLY A 275 1.36 44.00 -2.95
CA GLY A 275 1.64 43.44 -1.63
C GLY A 275 2.02 41.95 -1.62
N ASN A 276 1.69 41.18 -2.66
CA ASN A 276 1.85 39.70 -2.68
C ASN A 276 2.82 39.18 -3.74
N ASN A 277 3.35 40.02 -4.64
CA ASN A 277 4.26 39.59 -5.70
C ASN A 277 5.46 40.55 -5.83
N PRO A 278 6.68 40.12 -5.48
CA PRO A 278 7.88 40.95 -5.61
C PRO A 278 8.27 41.26 -7.07
N LEU A 279 7.61 40.65 -8.06
CA LEU A 279 7.82 40.91 -9.50
C LEU A 279 6.76 41.82 -10.15
N TYR A 280 5.88 42.46 -9.36
CA TYR A 280 4.80 43.32 -9.88
C TYR A 280 5.32 44.52 -10.71
N ASN A 281 6.52 45.02 -10.41
CA ASN A 281 7.16 46.15 -11.10
C ASN A 281 8.10 45.70 -12.23
N GLY A 282 7.55 45.07 -13.27
CA GLY A 282 8.15 45.08 -14.61
C GLY A 282 9.41 44.24 -14.86
N MET A 283 9.75 43.26 -14.01
CA MET A 283 10.84 42.33 -14.33
C MET A 283 10.38 41.23 -15.31
N ALA A 284 11.28 40.86 -16.22
CA ALA A 284 11.05 40.01 -17.39
C ALA A 284 10.30 38.70 -17.06
N LYS A 285 9.18 38.47 -17.75
CA LYS A 285 8.41 37.21 -17.69
C LYS A 285 9.08 36.16 -18.59
N PRO A 286 8.92 34.85 -18.32
CA PRO A 286 9.44 33.80 -19.20
C PRO A 286 8.93 33.93 -20.64
N GLY A 287 9.84 33.92 -21.62
CA GLY A 287 9.52 34.10 -23.05
C GLY A 287 9.32 35.55 -23.50
N ASN A 288 9.49 36.55 -22.62
CA ASN A 288 9.47 37.95 -23.05
C ASN A 288 10.86 38.42 -23.50
N PRO A 289 10.95 39.33 -24.50
CA PRO A 289 12.21 39.92 -24.89
C PRO A 289 12.86 40.74 -23.77
N ILE A 290 14.20 40.79 -23.76
CA ILE A 290 15.00 41.52 -22.77
C ILE A 290 15.71 42.68 -23.45
N GLY A 291 15.24 43.91 -23.22
CA GLY A 291 15.92 45.11 -23.71
C GLY A 291 17.07 45.60 -22.83
N GLY A 292 18.00 46.34 -23.44
CA GLY A 292 19.13 46.98 -22.75
C GLY A 292 20.34 46.08 -22.49
N ILE A 293 20.33 44.83 -22.94
CA ILE A 293 21.51 43.94 -22.85
C ILE A 293 22.63 44.46 -23.72
N ILE A 294 23.83 44.59 -23.15
CA ILE A 294 25.05 45.00 -23.85
C ILE A 294 25.76 43.73 -24.37
N VAL A 295 25.97 43.69 -25.68
CA VAL A 295 26.65 42.63 -26.42
C VAL A 295 28.05 43.11 -26.78
N LYS A 296 29.11 42.43 -26.31
CA LYS A 296 30.52 42.80 -26.58
C LYS A 296 31.27 41.62 -27.19
N GLY A 297 31.90 41.76 -28.34
CA GLY A 297 32.60 40.64 -28.98
C GLY A 297 33.11 40.95 -30.38
N GLY A 298 33.64 39.95 -31.08
CA GLY A 298 34.22 40.16 -32.41
C GLY A 298 34.69 38.86 -33.07
N LYS A 299 35.27 38.98 -34.26
CA LYS A 299 35.81 37.84 -35.03
C LYS A 299 37.01 37.24 -34.27
N ASN A 300 37.02 35.93 -34.11
CA ASN A 300 38.00 35.18 -33.32
C ASN A 300 38.68 34.10 -34.19
N PRO A 301 40.00 34.14 -34.45
CA PRO A 301 40.99 35.10 -33.92
C PRO A 301 41.13 36.38 -34.76
N GLY A 302 41.57 37.48 -34.10
CA GLY A 302 42.15 38.65 -34.78
C GLY A 302 41.20 39.76 -35.26
N GLY A 303 39.91 39.73 -34.90
CA GLY A 303 38.93 40.74 -35.31
C GLY A 303 38.80 41.97 -34.40
N ASN A 304 38.15 43.01 -34.93
CA ASN A 304 37.78 44.21 -34.17
C ASN A 304 36.63 43.92 -33.18
N MET A 305 36.68 44.60 -32.04
CA MET A 305 35.63 44.52 -31.01
C MET A 305 34.40 45.35 -31.40
N LEU A 306 33.26 44.68 -31.47
CA LEU A 306 31.93 45.24 -31.69
C LEU A 306 31.18 45.30 -30.36
N VAL A 307 30.53 46.44 -30.10
CA VAL A 307 29.69 46.67 -28.92
C VAL A 307 28.34 47.18 -29.38
N VAL A 308 27.27 46.45 -29.09
CA VAL A 308 25.88 46.81 -29.46
C VAL A 308 24.97 46.57 -28.27
N SER A 309 23.91 47.36 -28.11
CA SER A 309 22.88 47.17 -27.10
C SER A 309 21.57 46.74 -27.73
N SER A 310 20.82 45.87 -27.06
CA SER A 310 19.46 45.48 -27.47
C SER A 310 18.43 46.56 -27.19
N ASN A 311 17.47 46.72 -28.10
CA ASN A 311 16.35 47.66 -27.97
C ASN A 311 15.27 47.13 -27.00
N GLU A 312 14.20 47.89 -26.76
CA GLU A 312 13.09 47.50 -25.86
C GLU A 312 12.41 46.17 -26.23
N ASN A 313 12.54 45.74 -27.49
CA ASN A 313 12.04 44.46 -28.00
C ASN A 313 13.08 43.34 -27.92
N GLY A 314 14.20 43.55 -27.20
CA GLY A 314 15.30 42.60 -27.05
C GLY A 314 16.08 42.32 -28.32
N GLU A 315 15.94 43.17 -29.34
CA GLU A 315 16.59 42.99 -30.64
C GLU A 315 17.87 43.82 -30.78
N PHE A 316 18.88 43.26 -31.43
CA PHE A 316 20.08 43.99 -31.85
C PHE A 316 20.54 43.53 -33.23
N GLU A 317 21.25 44.39 -33.94
CA GLU A 317 21.74 44.12 -35.30
C GLU A 317 23.26 44.28 -35.38
N LEU A 318 23.89 43.36 -36.11
CA LEU A 318 25.30 43.41 -36.45
C LEU A 318 25.42 43.57 -37.97
N ASN A 319 25.95 44.71 -38.41
CA ASN A 319 26.02 45.06 -39.82
C ASN A 319 27.40 44.77 -40.40
N GLY A 320 27.44 44.30 -41.64
CA GLY A 320 28.68 44.10 -42.41
C GLY A 320 29.63 43.05 -41.82
N LEU A 321 29.11 41.95 -41.25
CA LEU A 321 29.96 40.88 -40.77
C LEU A 321 30.63 40.16 -41.94
N GLU A 322 31.94 39.94 -41.86
CA GLU A 322 32.69 39.11 -42.79
C GLU A 322 32.53 37.62 -42.44
N THR A 323 32.90 36.73 -43.35
CA THR A 323 32.94 35.29 -43.05
C THR A 323 33.98 34.98 -41.97
N GLY A 324 33.61 34.14 -40.99
CA GLY A 324 34.48 33.71 -39.90
C GLY A 324 33.76 33.39 -38.60
N GLU A 325 34.53 32.95 -37.60
CA GLU A 325 34.06 32.62 -36.25
C GLU A 325 33.94 33.88 -35.39
N TYR A 326 32.82 34.02 -34.66
CA TYR A 326 32.59 35.15 -33.77
C TYR A 326 32.27 34.69 -32.35
N GLN A 327 32.79 35.42 -31.36
CA GLN A 327 32.44 35.24 -29.96
C GLN A 327 31.95 36.57 -29.36
N PHE A 328 30.79 36.52 -28.70
CA PHE A 328 30.20 37.65 -27.99
C PHE A 328 29.89 37.32 -26.54
N VAL A 329 30.01 38.30 -25.66
CA VAL A 329 29.66 38.26 -24.24
C VAL A 329 28.45 39.16 -24.00
N LEU A 330 27.41 38.59 -23.38
CA LEU A 330 26.19 39.30 -23.00
C LEU A 330 26.30 39.81 -21.56
N SER A 331 26.04 41.09 -21.34
CA SER A 331 26.12 41.72 -20.01
C SER A 331 24.91 42.61 -19.72
N ALA A 332 24.53 42.71 -18.44
CA ALA A 332 23.38 43.53 -18.01
C ALA A 332 23.66 45.03 -18.21
N PRO A 333 22.64 45.85 -18.54
CA PRO A 333 22.77 47.30 -18.61
C PRO A 333 23.22 47.86 -17.26
N GLU A 334 24.06 48.90 -17.29
CA GLU A 334 24.32 49.71 -16.10
C GLU A 334 23.05 50.49 -15.73
N SER A 335 22.34 50.05 -14.70
CA SER A 335 21.32 50.87 -14.08
C SER A 335 21.99 52.02 -13.33
N SER A 336 21.72 53.26 -13.76
CA SER A 336 22.05 54.49 -13.04
C SER A 336 21.74 54.36 -11.54
N GLN A 337 22.66 54.81 -10.69
CA GLN A 337 22.63 54.71 -9.23
C GLN A 337 21.34 55.29 -8.63
N GLY A 338 20.34 54.43 -8.41
CA GLY A 338 19.10 54.75 -7.71
C GLY A 338 19.09 54.16 -6.30
N LYS A 339 19.51 54.98 -5.32
CA LYS A 339 19.24 54.94 -3.86
C LYS A 339 18.99 53.57 -3.20
N SER A 340 19.97 53.14 -2.42
CA SER A 340 19.89 52.07 -1.41
C SER A 340 18.80 52.36 -0.36
N ILE A 341 17.82 51.46 -0.20
CA ILE A 341 16.89 51.49 0.94
C ILE A 341 17.50 50.65 2.06
N ASN A 342 18.07 51.33 3.06
CA ASN A 342 18.36 50.78 4.37
C ASN A 342 17.07 50.80 5.18
N GLU A 343 16.35 49.68 5.26
CA GLU A 343 15.37 49.50 6.33
C GLU A 343 15.41 48.07 6.86
N LYS A 344 15.61 47.97 8.17
CA LYS A 344 15.76 46.73 8.94
C LYS A 344 14.53 45.85 8.74
N GLY A 345 14.70 44.63 8.22
CA GLY A 345 13.65 43.61 8.41
C GLY A 345 13.56 42.46 7.42
N VAL A 346 14.25 42.46 6.27
CA VAL A 346 14.12 41.36 5.30
C VAL A 346 15.31 40.39 5.40
N LYS A 347 15.05 39.19 5.92
CA LYS A 347 15.99 38.06 5.82
C LYS A 347 16.22 37.77 4.34
N ARG A 348 17.46 37.96 3.88
CA ARG A 348 17.93 37.58 2.55
C ARG A 348 17.72 36.08 2.38
N VAL A 349 16.75 35.69 1.56
CA VAL A 349 16.85 34.42 0.84
C VAL A 349 17.99 34.60 -0.13
N ASN A 350 18.89 33.61 -0.24
CA ASN A 350 20.07 33.65 -1.10
C ASN A 350 19.73 34.23 -2.49
N ALA A 351 20.08 35.50 -2.69
CA ALA A 351 20.11 36.14 -4.00
C ALA A 351 21.38 35.69 -4.73
N SER A 352 21.44 34.39 -4.99
CA SER A 352 22.30 33.86 -6.04
C SER A 352 21.56 34.13 -7.36
N GLU A 353 22.21 34.86 -8.26
CA GLU A 353 21.83 35.06 -9.67
C GLU A 353 20.83 36.18 -10.03
N MET A 354 20.70 37.24 -9.22
CA MET A 354 20.31 38.54 -9.81
C MET A 354 21.56 39.21 -10.36
N ALA A 355 21.61 39.39 -11.68
CA ALA A 355 22.71 40.01 -12.42
C ALA A 355 23.08 41.36 -11.78
N LYS A 356 24.30 41.46 -11.26
CA LYS A 356 24.89 42.76 -10.91
C LYS A 356 25.27 43.46 -12.23
N PRO A 357 25.18 44.79 -12.31
CA PRO A 357 25.64 45.55 -13.47
C PRO A 357 27.06 45.12 -13.88
N GLY A 358 27.27 44.87 -15.17
CA GLY A 358 28.56 44.45 -15.73
C GLY A 358 28.91 42.95 -15.62
N ASN A 359 28.10 42.12 -14.95
CA ASN A 359 28.32 40.68 -14.90
C ASN A 359 27.72 39.97 -16.13
N PRO A 360 28.36 38.88 -16.62
CA PRO A 360 27.80 38.08 -17.70
C PRO A 360 26.47 37.45 -17.32
N ILE A 361 25.54 37.35 -18.27
CA ILE A 361 24.21 36.74 -18.05
C ILE A 361 24.18 35.36 -18.73
N GLY A 362 24.27 34.29 -17.93
CA GLY A 362 24.05 32.92 -18.38
C GLY A 362 22.56 32.55 -18.40
N GLY A 363 22.19 31.52 -19.17
CA GLY A 363 20.85 30.91 -19.13
C GLY A 363 19.74 31.62 -19.91
N ILE A 364 20.08 32.61 -20.75
CA ILE A 364 19.15 33.27 -21.68
C ILE A 364 19.13 32.59 -23.05
N ILE A 365 18.06 32.77 -23.82
CA ILE A 365 17.93 32.25 -25.18
C ILE A 365 18.22 33.38 -26.15
N VAL A 366 19.22 33.20 -27.02
CA VAL A 366 19.43 34.12 -28.15
C VAL A 366 18.99 33.43 -29.43
N LYS A 367 18.23 34.14 -30.26
CA LYS A 367 17.87 33.70 -31.61
C LYS A 367 18.43 34.68 -32.62
N GLY A 368 19.00 34.23 -33.73
CA GLY A 368 19.49 35.14 -34.76
C GLY A 368 19.72 34.50 -36.11
N GLY A 369 19.84 35.34 -37.15
CA GLY A 369 20.03 34.92 -38.53
C GLY A 369 20.31 36.09 -39.47
N LYS A 370 20.66 35.76 -40.73
CA LYS A 370 20.98 36.74 -41.79
C LYS A 370 19.79 37.66 -42.08
N ASN A 371 20.02 38.96 -42.24
CA ASN A 371 19.02 39.98 -42.52
C ASN A 371 19.44 40.80 -43.75
N PRO A 372 18.64 40.90 -44.83
CA PRO A 372 17.34 40.27 -45.06
C PRO A 372 17.44 38.79 -45.52
N GLY A 373 16.39 38.01 -45.26
CA GLY A 373 16.13 36.72 -45.91
C GLY A 373 16.63 35.44 -45.23
N GLY A 374 17.28 35.52 -44.06
CA GLY A 374 17.74 34.35 -43.30
C GLY A 374 16.72 33.84 -42.26
N ASN A 375 16.72 32.53 -42.00
CA ASN A 375 15.96 31.94 -40.90
C ASN A 375 16.59 32.27 -39.55
N MET A 376 15.80 32.62 -38.53
CA MET A 376 16.29 32.75 -37.17
C MET A 376 16.57 31.36 -36.58
N THR A 377 17.77 31.19 -36.03
CA THR A 377 18.19 29.95 -35.36
C THR A 377 18.51 30.22 -33.90
N ASN A 378 18.29 29.23 -33.04
CA ASN A 378 18.65 29.34 -31.62
C ASN A 378 20.17 29.23 -31.48
N LEU A 379 20.77 30.19 -30.79
CA LEU A 379 22.19 30.19 -30.43
C LEU A 379 22.33 29.70 -28.99
N THR A 380 23.34 28.88 -28.76
CA THR A 380 23.62 28.37 -27.41
C THR A 380 24.38 29.43 -26.63
N VAL A 381 23.86 29.80 -25.46
CA VAL A 381 24.52 30.70 -24.51
C VAL A 381 25.09 29.85 -23.38
N ASP A 382 26.40 29.96 -23.14
CA ASP A 382 27.03 29.22 -22.05
C ASP A 382 26.75 29.86 -20.67
N SER A 383 27.18 29.20 -19.59
CA SER A 383 27.00 29.68 -18.21
C SER A 383 27.73 31.01 -17.92
N ASN A 384 28.64 31.42 -18.81
CA ASN A 384 29.42 32.64 -18.71
C ASN A 384 28.89 33.74 -19.66
N GLY A 385 27.70 33.55 -20.24
CA GLY A 385 27.06 34.52 -21.13
C GLY A 385 27.73 34.65 -22.49
N ASN A 386 28.56 33.69 -22.91
CA ASN A 386 29.18 33.70 -24.23
C ASN A 386 28.24 33.10 -25.28
N ILE A 387 28.19 33.75 -26.43
CA ILE A 387 27.61 33.24 -27.67
C ILE A 387 28.75 32.99 -28.64
N ARG A 388 28.76 31.82 -29.27
CA ARG A 388 29.65 31.51 -30.39
C ARG A 388 28.83 31.11 -31.60
N PHE A 389 29.13 31.69 -32.75
CA PHE A 389 28.52 31.30 -34.02
C PHE A 389 29.44 31.62 -35.19
N GLU A 390 29.33 30.81 -36.24
CA GLU A 390 30.08 30.95 -37.48
C GLU A 390 29.25 31.74 -38.51
N VAL A 391 29.86 32.79 -39.08
CA VAL A 391 29.30 33.53 -40.21
C VAL A 391 29.77 32.87 -41.50
N LEU A 392 28.87 32.13 -42.14
CA LEU A 392 29.16 31.41 -43.40
C LEU A 392 29.07 32.32 -44.64
N GLU A 393 28.29 33.40 -44.57
CA GLU A 393 28.12 34.36 -45.66
C GLU A 393 28.19 35.79 -45.10
N ALA A 394 28.99 36.65 -45.75
CA ALA A 394 29.09 38.04 -45.35
C ALA A 394 27.74 38.78 -45.48
N GLY A 395 27.44 39.67 -44.53
CA GLY A 395 26.19 40.43 -44.54
C GLY A 395 25.75 40.94 -43.17
N ASN A 396 24.52 41.45 -43.09
CA ASN A 396 23.93 41.92 -41.84
C ASN A 396 23.18 40.78 -41.14
N TYR A 397 23.19 40.79 -39.82
CA TYR A 397 22.56 39.76 -38.99
C TYR A 397 21.73 40.41 -37.89
N LYS A 398 20.53 39.88 -37.65
CA LYS A 398 19.60 40.34 -36.61
C LYS A 398 19.47 39.27 -35.53
N PHE A 399 19.48 39.70 -34.28
CA PHE A 399 19.39 38.84 -33.10
C PHE A 399 18.30 39.32 -32.15
N MET A 400 17.74 38.39 -31.38
CA MET A 400 16.73 38.61 -30.37
C MET A 400 17.10 37.84 -29.09
N VAL A 401 17.03 38.52 -27.94
CA VAL A 401 17.34 37.97 -26.63
C VAL A 401 16.06 37.79 -25.83
N GLU A 402 15.80 36.56 -25.37
CA GLU A 402 14.61 36.16 -24.62
C GLU A 402 14.98 35.49 -23.29
N THR A 403 14.11 35.64 -22.29
CA THR A 403 14.21 34.84 -21.05
C THR A 403 13.88 33.37 -21.32
N PRO A 404 14.50 32.42 -20.59
CA PRO A 404 14.19 31.01 -20.74
C PRO A 404 12.72 30.73 -20.40
N GLY A 405 11.94 30.35 -21.41
CA GLY A 405 10.58 29.82 -21.22
C GLY A 405 10.63 28.35 -20.78
N ASN A 406 9.61 27.89 -20.04
CA ASN A 406 9.43 26.47 -19.73
C ASN A 406 9.30 25.65 -21.03
N THR A 407 10.38 25.04 -21.49
CA THR A 407 10.40 24.05 -22.58
C THR A 407 9.82 22.73 -22.11
N ASN A 408 8.49 22.66 -22.04
CA ASN A 408 7.74 21.40 -21.99
C ASN A 408 6.43 21.49 -22.79
N GLN A 409 6.50 22.12 -23.97
CA GLN A 409 5.49 21.98 -25.03
C GLN A 409 6.15 21.95 -26.40
N GLN A 410 6.97 20.92 -26.66
CA GLN A 410 7.11 20.46 -28.03
C GLN A 410 5.81 19.72 -28.40
N LYS A 411 4.95 20.41 -29.16
CA LYS A 411 3.84 19.80 -29.89
C LYS A 411 4.42 18.72 -30.81
N THR A 412 4.26 17.46 -30.44
CA THR A 412 4.43 16.33 -31.35
C THR A 412 3.45 16.53 -32.50
N LYS A 413 3.97 16.80 -33.70
CA LYS A 413 3.20 16.83 -34.94
C LYS A 413 2.46 15.50 -35.07
N LYS A 414 1.13 15.56 -35.08
CA LYS A 414 0.25 14.43 -35.37
C LYS A 414 0.52 13.98 -36.81
N LYS A 415 1.19 12.84 -36.98
CA LYS A 415 1.36 12.17 -38.28
C LYS A 415 0.00 11.57 -38.64
N THR A 416 -0.67 12.13 -39.64
CA THR A 416 -1.85 11.53 -40.27
C THR A 416 -1.40 10.19 -40.83
N VAL A 417 -1.90 9.10 -40.25
CA VAL A 417 -1.77 7.76 -40.83
C VAL A 417 -2.99 7.56 -41.71
N GLU A 418 -2.77 7.55 -43.03
CA GLU A 418 -3.74 7.06 -43.99
C GLU A 418 -4.13 5.63 -43.65
N LYS A 419 -5.43 5.41 -43.59
CA LYS A 419 -6.04 4.13 -43.28
C LYS A 419 -5.99 3.28 -44.55
N ALA A 420 -5.12 2.27 -44.55
CA ALA A 420 -5.14 1.22 -45.57
C ALA A 420 -6.50 0.51 -45.55
N THR A 421 -7.15 0.51 -46.70
CA THR A 421 -8.36 -0.24 -47.03
C THR A 421 -8.07 -1.74 -47.04
N SER A 422 -8.81 -2.50 -46.25
CA SER A 422 -8.93 -3.95 -46.37
C SER A 422 -10.22 -4.39 -45.70
N GLY A 423 -11.21 -4.79 -46.51
CA GLY A 423 -12.50 -5.26 -46.02
C GLY A 423 -13.46 -5.57 -47.16
N LEU A 424 -13.06 -6.50 -48.03
CA LEU A 424 -14.00 -7.28 -48.85
C LEU A 424 -14.86 -8.16 -47.91
N LYS A 425 -16.08 -8.50 -48.38
CA LYS A 425 -17.23 -9.18 -47.74
C LYS A 425 -18.23 -8.13 -47.21
N ASP A 426 -19.46 -8.03 -47.69
CA ASP A 426 -20.41 -9.05 -48.11
C ASP A 426 -21.62 -8.34 -48.76
N THR A 427 -22.23 -8.91 -49.81
CA THR A 427 -23.67 -8.80 -50.23
C THR A 427 -23.83 -9.11 -51.74
N LEU A 428 -24.11 -10.37 -52.06
CA LEU A 428 -24.83 -10.76 -53.27
C LEU A 428 -25.99 -11.67 -52.87
N LYS A 429 -27.20 -11.10 -52.93
CA LYS A 429 -28.57 -11.65 -53.05
C LYS A 429 -29.45 -10.41 -52.92
N THR A 430 -30.12 -9.93 -53.98
CA THR A 430 -31.30 -10.53 -54.62
C THR A 430 -31.67 -9.70 -55.86
N ASN A 431 -31.95 -10.33 -57.01
CA ASN A 431 -33.28 -10.45 -57.60
C ASN A 431 -33.25 -10.83 -59.10
N VAL A 432 -34.26 -11.63 -59.45
CA VAL A 432 -34.69 -12.17 -60.76
C VAL A 432 -33.99 -13.45 -61.20
#